data_AF-A0A059JI78-F1
#
_entry.id   AF-A0A059JI78-F1
#
_cell.length_a   1.000
_cell.length_b   1.000
_cell.length_c   1.000
_cell.angle_alpha   90.00
_cell.angle_beta   90.00
_cell.angle_gamma   90.00
#
_symmetry.space_group_name_H-M   'P 1'
#
loop_
_entity.id
_entity.type
_entity.pdbx_description
1 polymer ?
#
loop_
_entity_poly.entity_id
_entity_poly.type
_entity_poly.pdbx_seq_one_letter_code
_entity_poly.pdbx_strand_id
1 'polypeptide(L)'
;MADITLARICGNQDGVGLLQELRGLRKRVEESESNFRKALEETKSESQRAYDASIMTMMELRAPIYQLHSGHKVGPSHREKRNAVAHGASILMDITILRHLLSSRGRTTVFTKWAAGFEDVYGIPFRYVETLSQGSKMVSVLNIYADILLLHMYDSYDESEIIQKMCKVILRQWKIAVDSERDPEGIFDGEAPLTMYNKIVELHSAAEP
;
A
#
# COMPACT_ATOMS: atom_id res chain seq x y z
N MET A 1 -28.14 -47.83 -27.12
CA MET A 1 -28.92 -48.90 -26.45
C MET A 1 -28.09 -50.19 -26.43
N ALA A 2 -27.01 -50.24 -25.64
CA ALA A 2 -26.15 -51.43 -25.56
C ALA A 2 -25.50 -51.63 -24.17
N ASP A 3 -26.02 -50.99 -23.12
CA ASP A 3 -25.32 -50.91 -21.82
C ASP A 3 -26.15 -51.40 -20.62
N ILE A 4 -27.32 -51.99 -20.87
CA ILE A 4 -28.22 -52.51 -19.82
C ILE A 4 -28.14 -54.05 -19.73
N THR A 5 -27.65 -54.72 -20.77
CA THR A 5 -27.79 -56.18 -20.90
C THR A 5 -26.63 -56.97 -20.29
N LEU A 6 -25.46 -56.36 -20.04
CA LEU A 6 -24.31 -57.05 -19.45
C LEU A 6 -24.28 -57.03 -17.91
N ALA A 7 -25.05 -56.15 -17.27
CA ALA A 7 -25.10 -56.05 -15.81
C ALA A 7 -25.93 -57.17 -15.14
N ARG A 8 -26.61 -58.02 -15.93
CA ARG A 8 -27.56 -59.01 -15.40
C ARG A 8 -27.00 -60.42 -15.23
N ILE A 9 -25.73 -60.68 -15.59
CA ILE A 9 -25.24 -62.07 -15.74
C ILE A 9 -24.25 -62.54 -14.67
N CYS A 10 -23.36 -61.73 -14.08
CA CYS A 10 -22.42 -62.23 -13.04
C CYS A 10 -21.95 -61.13 -12.07
N GLY A 11 -22.79 -60.62 -11.18
CA GLY A 11 -22.37 -59.69 -10.14
C GLY A 11 -23.28 -59.74 -8.93
N ASN A 12 -22.73 -60.08 -7.76
CA ASN A 12 -23.40 -60.10 -6.47
C ASN A 12 -24.12 -58.75 -6.31
N GLN A 13 -25.43 -58.74 -6.03
CA GLN A 13 -26.23 -57.51 -5.96
C GLN A 13 -25.60 -56.44 -5.05
N ASP A 14 -24.91 -56.89 -4.00
CA ASP A 14 -24.14 -56.05 -3.07
C ASP A 14 -23.01 -55.24 -3.77
N GLY A 15 -22.32 -55.82 -4.75
CA GLY A 15 -21.26 -55.15 -5.51
C GLY A 15 -21.78 -54.08 -6.46
N VAL A 16 -22.99 -54.28 -7.01
CA VAL A 16 -23.66 -53.25 -7.83
C VAL A 16 -24.14 -52.09 -6.95
N GLY A 17 -24.62 -52.38 -5.74
CA GLY A 17 -24.96 -51.36 -4.73
C GLY A 17 -23.77 -50.48 -4.35
N LEU A 18 -22.62 -51.09 -4.04
CA LEU A 18 -21.38 -50.37 -3.72
C LEU A 18 -20.91 -49.45 -4.86
N LEU A 19 -21.00 -49.90 -6.12
CA LEU A 19 -20.62 -49.08 -7.28
C LEU A 19 -21.56 -47.88 -7.48
N GLN A 20 -22.85 -48.03 -7.17
CA GLN A 20 -23.81 -46.92 -7.19
C GLN A 20 -23.54 -45.91 -6.07
N GLU A 21 -23.22 -46.39 -4.87
CA GLU A 21 -22.83 -45.53 -3.73
C GLU A 21 -21.53 -44.77 -4.01
N LEU A 22 -20.51 -45.43 -4.57
CA LEU A 22 -19.26 -44.77 -4.97
C LEU A 22 -19.49 -43.72 -6.06
N ARG A 23 -20.38 -43.99 -7.02
CA ARG A 23 -20.75 -43.00 -8.04
C ARG A 23 -21.49 -41.81 -7.43
N GLY A 24 -22.39 -42.05 -6.47
CA GLY A 24 -23.09 -41.02 -5.72
C GLY A 24 -22.13 -40.17 -4.89
N LEU A 25 -21.18 -40.80 -4.19
CA LEU A 25 -20.12 -40.14 -3.44
C LEU A 25 -19.27 -39.24 -4.32
N ARG A 26 -18.79 -39.77 -5.46
CA ARG A 26 -17.99 -39.01 -6.42
C ARG A 26 -18.73 -37.77 -6.92
N LYS A 27 -20.01 -37.91 -7.29
CA LYS A 27 -20.83 -36.78 -7.74
C LYS A 27 -20.96 -35.70 -6.66
N ARG A 28 -21.19 -36.10 -5.40
CA ARG A 28 -21.26 -35.14 -4.27
C ARG A 28 -19.92 -34.45 -4.00
N VAL A 29 -18.79 -35.14 -4.18
CA VAL A 29 -17.46 -34.53 -4.04
C VAL A 29 -17.22 -33.52 -5.16
N GLU A 30 -17.52 -33.86 -6.41
CA GLU A 30 -17.40 -32.95 -7.55
C GLU A 30 -18.31 -31.72 -7.40
N GLU A 31 -19.54 -31.90 -6.92
CA GLU A 31 -20.47 -30.80 -6.58
C GLU A 31 -19.93 -29.93 -5.44
N SER A 32 -19.39 -30.54 -4.38
CA SER A 32 -18.78 -29.83 -3.25
C SER A 32 -17.57 -29.01 -3.68
N GLU A 33 -16.67 -29.57 -4.50
CA GLU A 33 -15.51 -28.85 -5.04
C GLU A 33 -15.93 -27.68 -5.93
N SER A 34 -16.94 -27.88 -6.78
CA SER A 34 -17.49 -26.82 -7.62
C SER A 34 -18.09 -25.68 -6.78
N ASN A 35 -18.88 -26.03 -5.75
CA ASN A 35 -19.46 -25.05 -4.84
C ASN A 35 -18.39 -24.30 -4.06
N PHE A 36 -17.35 -24.98 -3.58
CA PHE A 36 -16.24 -24.36 -2.87
C PHE A 36 -15.47 -23.39 -3.77
N ARG A 37 -15.18 -23.78 -5.02
CA ARG A 37 -14.53 -22.88 -5.99
C ARG A 37 -15.38 -21.64 -6.27
N LYS A 38 -16.70 -21.81 -6.42
CA LYS A 38 -17.62 -20.69 -6.63
C LYS A 38 -17.64 -19.75 -5.43
N ALA A 39 -17.77 -20.27 -4.21
CA ALA A 39 -17.75 -19.47 -2.99
C ALA A 39 -16.41 -18.74 -2.79
N LEU A 40 -15.30 -19.39 -3.13
CA LEU A 40 -13.96 -18.78 -3.09
C LEU A 40 -13.85 -17.61 -4.08
N GLU A 41 -14.39 -17.76 -5.29
CA GLU A 41 -14.36 -16.70 -6.30
C GLU A 41 -15.26 -15.52 -5.93
N GLU A 42 -16.45 -15.80 -5.39
CA GLU A 42 -17.36 -14.79 -4.83
C GLU A 42 -16.67 -14.01 -3.70
N THR A 43 -16.02 -14.71 -2.77
CA THR A 43 -15.28 -14.11 -1.65
C THR A 43 -14.14 -13.22 -2.15
N LYS A 44 -13.36 -13.66 -3.15
CA LYS A 44 -12.29 -12.86 -3.76
C LYS A 44 -12.84 -11.60 -4.43
N SER A 45 -13.93 -11.73 -5.17
CA SER A 45 -14.60 -10.60 -5.83
C SER A 45 -15.10 -9.56 -4.82
N GLU A 46 -15.72 -10.00 -3.74
CA GLU A 46 -16.20 -9.12 -2.67
C GLU A 46 -15.04 -8.43 -1.94
N SER A 47 -13.98 -9.18 -1.63
CA SER A 47 -12.76 -8.64 -1.04
C SER A 47 -12.11 -7.57 -1.92
N GLN A 48 -12.03 -7.82 -3.23
CA GLN A 48 -11.49 -6.83 -4.18
C GLN A 48 -12.36 -5.56 -4.24
N ARG A 49 -13.69 -5.71 -4.28
CA ARG A 49 -14.62 -4.57 -4.27
C ARG A 49 -14.49 -3.74 -2.99
N ALA A 50 -14.38 -4.40 -1.83
CA ALA A 50 -14.17 -3.72 -0.56
C ALA A 50 -12.83 -2.98 -0.52
N TYR A 51 -11.77 -3.62 -1.01
CA TYR A 51 -10.45 -3.00 -1.17
C TYR A 51 -10.53 -1.76 -2.06
N ASP A 52 -11.08 -1.85 -3.27
CA ASP A 52 -11.20 -0.72 -4.19
C ASP A 52 -12.00 0.44 -3.58
N ALA A 53 -13.13 0.15 -2.92
CA ALA A 53 -13.94 1.16 -2.24
C ALA A 53 -13.15 1.86 -1.11
N SER A 54 -12.37 1.09 -0.33
CA SER A 54 -11.51 1.65 0.72
C SER A 54 -10.43 2.57 0.15
N ILE A 55 -9.79 2.18 -0.96
CA ILE A 55 -8.76 3.00 -1.60
C ILE A 55 -9.37 4.27 -2.17
N MET A 56 -10.54 4.18 -2.82
CA MET A 56 -11.25 5.37 -3.32
C MET A 56 -11.61 6.34 -2.19
N THR A 57 -12.09 5.83 -1.06
CA THR A 57 -12.37 6.65 0.13
C THR A 57 -11.10 7.35 0.63
N MET A 58 -9.98 6.61 0.73
CA MET A 58 -8.70 7.19 1.13
C MET A 58 -8.18 8.20 0.12
N MET A 59 -8.41 7.97 -1.19
CA MET A 59 -8.08 8.94 -2.22
C MET A 59 -8.86 10.24 -2.07
N GLU A 60 -10.15 10.18 -1.74
CA GLU A 60 -10.98 11.37 -1.49
C GLU A 60 -10.51 12.13 -0.24
N LEU A 61 -10.14 11.41 0.83
CA LEU A 61 -9.63 12.02 2.06
C LEU A 61 -8.25 12.65 1.87
N ARG A 62 -7.36 12.00 1.12
CA ARG A 62 -6.00 12.49 0.84
C ARG A 62 -5.99 13.53 -0.28
N ALA A 63 -6.98 13.52 -1.17
CA ALA A 63 -7.06 14.40 -2.33
C ALA A 63 -6.80 15.87 -2.02
N PRO A 64 -7.35 16.52 -0.97
CA PRO A 64 -7.07 17.92 -0.68
C PRO A 64 -5.59 18.26 -0.48
N ILE A 65 -4.78 17.32 0.03
CA ILE A 65 -3.31 17.48 0.18
C ILE A 65 -2.66 17.64 -1.20
N TYR A 66 -3.16 16.88 -2.18
CA TYR A 66 -2.64 16.79 -3.54
C TYR A 66 -3.32 17.75 -4.55
N GLN A 67 -4.62 18.02 -4.39
CA GLN A 67 -5.50 18.69 -5.35
C GLN A 67 -5.60 20.21 -5.16
N LEU A 68 -5.24 20.75 -3.98
CA LEU A 68 -5.07 22.20 -3.80
C LEU A 68 -3.94 22.79 -4.69
N HIS A 69 -3.24 21.95 -5.46
CA HIS A 69 -2.01 22.30 -6.14
C HIS A 69 -2.03 21.95 -7.65
N SER A 70 -2.98 22.48 -8.42
CA SER A 70 -2.85 22.66 -9.87
C SER A 70 -1.74 23.67 -10.28
N GLY A 71 -0.69 23.82 -9.46
CA GLY A 71 0.38 24.80 -9.62
C GLY A 71 1.66 24.55 -8.80
N HIS A 72 1.90 23.35 -8.27
CA HIS A 72 3.19 22.93 -7.66
C HIS A 72 3.69 23.81 -6.48
N LYS A 73 2.81 24.26 -5.58
CA LYS A 73 3.20 25.10 -4.43
C LYS A 73 2.89 24.41 -3.11
N VAL A 74 3.61 23.35 -2.78
CA VAL A 74 3.65 22.81 -1.41
C VAL A 74 4.65 23.65 -0.61
N GLY A 75 4.14 24.43 0.35
CA GLY A 75 4.98 25.26 1.22
C GLY A 75 4.30 25.66 2.52
N PRO A 76 5.07 26.16 3.51
CA PRO A 76 4.58 26.59 4.83
C PRO A 76 3.38 27.55 4.79
N SER A 77 3.36 28.47 3.82
CA SER A 77 2.33 29.51 3.64
C SER A 77 0.93 29.00 3.28
N HIS A 78 0.77 27.70 3.03
CA HIS A 78 -0.50 27.07 2.66
C HIS A 78 -1.02 26.11 3.74
N ARG A 79 -0.37 26.08 4.91
CA ARG A 79 -0.73 25.22 6.05
C ARG A 79 -2.16 25.46 6.53
N GLU A 80 -2.65 26.69 6.67
CA GLU A 80 -4.02 26.95 7.20
C GLU A 80 -5.16 26.44 6.31
N LYS A 81 -4.98 26.40 4.97
CA LYS A 81 -5.99 25.85 4.04
C LYS A 81 -6.00 24.32 4.04
N ARG A 82 -4.92 23.70 4.52
CA ARG A 82 -4.81 22.26 4.76
C ARG A 82 -5.16 22.05 6.22
N ASN A 83 -6.33 21.54 6.56
CA ASN A 83 -6.69 21.28 7.96
C ASN A 83 -5.83 20.12 8.51
N ALA A 84 -4.54 20.38 8.73
CA ALA A 84 -3.48 19.40 8.81
C ALA A 84 -3.52 18.64 10.14
N VAL A 85 -4.17 19.23 11.14
CA VAL A 85 -4.58 18.58 12.39
C VAL A 85 -5.34 17.27 12.14
N ALA A 86 -6.08 17.15 11.02
CA ALA A 86 -6.88 15.96 10.74
C ALA A 86 -6.16 14.87 9.91
N HIS A 87 -5.05 15.17 9.21
CA HIS A 87 -4.61 14.27 8.12
C HIS A 87 -3.11 13.95 7.98
N GLY A 88 -2.19 14.71 8.59
CA GLY A 88 -0.74 14.40 8.62
C GLY A 88 -0.12 13.80 7.35
N ALA A 89 1.02 13.15 7.50
CA ALA A 89 1.62 12.30 6.48
C ALA A 89 1.16 10.84 6.64
N SER A 90 0.96 10.14 5.53
CA SER A 90 0.71 8.69 5.54
C SER A 90 1.33 8.03 4.32
N ILE A 91 2.67 7.91 4.33
CA ILE A 91 3.46 7.47 3.17
C ILE A 91 2.99 6.11 2.61
N LEU A 92 2.71 5.13 3.48
CA LEU A 92 2.28 3.81 3.06
C LEU A 92 0.88 3.82 2.42
N MET A 93 -0.02 4.67 2.92
CA MET A 93 -1.34 4.83 2.31
C MET A 93 -1.22 5.48 0.93
N ASP A 94 -0.40 6.52 0.80
CA ASP A 94 -0.20 7.23 -0.46
C ASP A 94 0.53 6.37 -1.50
N ILE A 95 1.49 5.55 -1.07
CA ILE A 95 2.09 4.49 -1.90
C ILE A 95 1.01 3.50 -2.36
N THR A 96 0.12 3.08 -1.47
CA THR A 96 -0.95 2.13 -1.79
C THR A 96 -1.93 2.71 -2.82
N ILE A 97 -2.29 3.99 -2.68
CA ILE A 97 -3.09 4.74 -3.66
C ILE A 97 -2.39 4.77 -5.03
N LEU A 98 -1.10 5.12 -5.06
CA LEU A 98 -0.34 5.19 -6.32
C LEU A 98 -0.20 3.82 -6.99
N ARG A 99 0.05 2.76 -6.21
CA ARG A 99 0.04 1.38 -6.70
C ARG A 99 -1.33 0.99 -7.26
N HIS A 100 -2.43 1.30 -6.56
CA HIS A 100 -3.78 1.03 -7.03
C HIS A 100 -4.09 1.76 -8.35
N LEU A 101 -3.69 3.04 -8.46
CA LEU A 101 -3.85 3.82 -9.68
C LEU A 101 -3.04 3.24 -10.85
N LEU A 102 -1.81 2.78 -10.58
CA LEU A 102 -0.95 2.17 -11.57
C LEU A 102 -1.49 0.81 -12.04
N SER A 103 -1.91 -0.06 -11.12
CA SER A 103 -2.43 -1.40 -11.44
C SER A 103 -3.79 -1.37 -12.13
N SER A 104 -4.69 -0.46 -11.74
CA SER A 104 -6.07 -0.44 -12.25
C SER A 104 -6.20 0.23 -13.62
N ARG A 105 -5.32 1.19 -13.95
CA ARG A 105 -5.47 2.04 -15.15
C ARG A 105 -4.17 2.33 -15.90
N GLY A 106 -3.03 1.85 -15.42
CA GLY A 106 -1.71 2.23 -15.94
C GLY A 106 -1.35 3.68 -15.62
N ARG A 107 -0.30 4.20 -16.28
CA ARG A 107 0.14 5.59 -16.12
C ARG A 107 -0.83 6.57 -16.79
N THR A 108 -1.88 6.92 -16.07
CA THR A 108 -2.90 7.91 -16.48
C THR A 108 -2.53 9.33 -16.05
N THR A 109 -3.22 10.34 -16.60
CA THR A 109 -3.12 11.73 -16.14
C THR A 109 -3.41 11.88 -14.64
N VAL A 110 -4.31 11.05 -14.08
CA VAL A 110 -4.59 11.02 -12.65
C VAL A 110 -3.37 10.52 -11.89
N PHE A 111 -2.79 9.40 -12.31
CA PHE A 111 -1.55 8.88 -11.72
C PHE A 111 -0.42 9.92 -11.76
N THR A 112 -0.19 10.57 -12.90
CA THR A 112 0.88 11.58 -13.03
C THR A 112 0.69 12.75 -12.06
N LYS A 113 -0.54 13.24 -11.89
CA LYS A 113 -0.84 14.31 -10.93
C LYS A 113 -0.58 13.87 -9.48
N TRP A 114 -1.02 12.67 -9.12
CA TRP A 114 -0.77 12.11 -7.78
C TRP A 114 0.72 11.87 -7.54
N ALA A 115 1.45 11.34 -8.52
CA ALA A 115 2.88 11.08 -8.40
C ALA A 115 3.71 12.38 -8.27
N ALA A 116 3.32 13.44 -8.99
CA ALA A 116 3.95 14.75 -8.85
C ALA A 116 3.70 15.36 -7.46
N GLY A 117 2.44 15.37 -6.99
CA GLY A 117 2.13 15.86 -5.66
C GLY A 117 2.74 15.01 -4.54
N PHE A 118 2.91 13.70 -4.76
CA PHE A 118 3.65 12.82 -3.86
C PHE A 118 5.09 13.25 -3.70
N GLU A 119 5.77 13.56 -4.81
CA GLU A 119 7.13 14.08 -4.78
C GLU A 119 7.21 15.44 -4.08
N ASP A 120 6.23 16.32 -4.28
CA ASP A 120 6.17 17.62 -3.60
C ASP A 120 6.01 17.47 -2.06
N VAL A 121 5.24 16.48 -1.60
CA VAL A 121 4.99 16.22 -0.17
C VAL A 121 6.15 15.50 0.49
N TYR A 122 6.68 14.45 -0.14
CA TYR A 122 7.67 13.56 0.45
C TYR A 122 9.10 13.88 0.06
N GLY A 123 9.32 14.81 -0.87
CA GLY A 123 10.65 15.21 -1.35
C GLY A 123 11.36 14.13 -2.16
N ILE A 124 10.66 13.07 -2.55
CA ILE A 124 11.21 11.94 -3.29
C ILE A 124 10.17 11.37 -4.29
N PRO A 125 10.58 11.05 -5.53
CA PRO A 125 9.67 10.42 -6.49
C PRO A 125 9.20 9.03 -6.03
N PHE A 126 7.94 8.70 -6.33
CA PHE A 126 7.30 7.41 -6.00
C PHE A 126 8.16 6.18 -6.34
N ARG A 127 8.83 6.18 -7.51
CA ARG A 127 9.66 5.05 -7.97
C ARG A 127 10.75 4.61 -6.97
N TYR A 128 11.24 5.54 -6.15
CA TYR A 128 12.30 5.26 -5.18
C TYR A 128 11.80 4.56 -3.91
N VAL A 129 10.49 4.59 -3.68
CA VAL A 129 9.84 4.09 -2.46
C VAL A 129 8.71 3.13 -2.79
N GLU A 130 8.58 2.73 -4.06
CA GLU A 130 7.51 1.86 -4.54
C GLU A 130 7.50 0.52 -3.81
N THR A 131 8.63 0.04 -3.27
CA THR A 131 8.76 -1.23 -2.54
C THR A 131 8.92 -1.06 -1.03
N LEU A 132 8.70 0.15 -0.51
CA LEU A 132 8.91 0.47 0.89
C LEU A 132 8.06 -0.42 1.82
N SER A 133 8.70 -0.97 2.85
CA SER A 133 8.06 -1.87 3.81
C SER A 133 7.55 -1.11 5.03
N GLN A 134 6.53 -1.64 5.70
CA GLN A 134 5.94 -1.01 6.90
C GLN A 134 6.93 -0.86 8.05
N GLY A 135 7.88 -1.79 8.20
CA GLY A 135 8.88 -1.78 9.29
C GLY A 135 10.10 -0.91 9.00
N SER A 136 10.16 -0.24 7.84
CA SER A 136 11.31 0.56 7.44
C SER A 136 11.44 1.84 8.28
N LYS A 137 12.66 2.18 8.67
CA LYS A 137 12.97 3.49 9.27
C LYS A 137 12.67 4.64 8.31
N MET A 138 12.76 4.37 7.00
CA MET A 138 12.48 5.36 5.96
C MET A 138 11.01 5.78 5.95
N VAL A 139 10.08 4.93 6.41
CA VAL A 139 8.67 5.30 6.60
C VAL A 139 8.55 6.48 7.57
N SER A 140 9.23 6.40 8.73
CA SER A 140 9.23 7.47 9.73
C SER A 140 9.88 8.73 9.18
N VAL A 141 11.04 8.62 8.52
CA VAL A 141 11.73 9.78 7.92
C VAL A 141 10.83 10.51 6.92
N LEU A 142 10.14 9.79 6.05
CA LEU A 142 9.26 10.36 5.04
C LEU A 142 8.01 10.99 5.65
N ASN A 143 7.40 10.34 6.64
CA ASN A 143 6.26 10.91 7.35
C ASN A 143 6.65 12.20 8.06
N ILE A 144 7.74 12.19 8.84
CA ILE A 144 8.25 13.37 9.55
C ILE A 144 8.59 14.51 8.58
N TYR A 145 9.25 14.20 7.46
CA TYR A 145 9.55 15.20 6.44
C TYR A 145 8.28 15.88 5.90
N ALA A 146 7.27 15.08 5.59
CA ALA A 146 6.00 15.57 5.09
C ALA A 146 5.20 16.31 6.18
N ASP A 147 5.21 15.84 7.42
CA ASP A 147 4.53 16.49 8.54
C ASP A 147 5.07 17.88 8.81
N ILE A 148 6.38 18.09 8.69
CA ILE A 148 6.97 19.43 8.76
C ILE A 148 6.34 20.34 7.69
N LEU A 149 6.07 19.85 6.48
CA LEU A 149 5.45 20.67 5.43
C LEU A 149 3.95 20.87 5.64
N LEU A 150 3.27 19.85 6.16
CA LEU A 150 1.82 19.78 6.21
C LEU A 150 1.25 20.37 7.50
N LEU A 151 1.80 20.02 8.66
CA LEU A 151 1.25 20.35 9.98
C LEU A 151 1.60 21.79 10.41
N HIS A 152 0.63 22.46 11.03
CA HIS A 152 0.76 23.84 11.50
C HIS A 152 1.72 23.99 12.69
N MET A 153 1.87 22.97 13.54
CA MET A 153 2.75 22.99 14.71
C MET A 153 4.23 23.22 14.35
N TYR A 154 4.65 22.79 13.15
CA TYR A 154 6.00 23.00 12.61
C TYR A 154 6.18 24.38 11.96
N ASP A 155 5.24 25.31 12.15
CA ASP A 155 5.39 26.72 11.73
C ASP A 155 6.19 27.53 12.73
N SER A 156 5.94 27.30 14.02
CA SER A 156 6.62 27.99 15.11
C SER A 156 7.64 27.13 15.85
N TYR A 157 7.89 25.90 15.39
CA TYR A 157 8.85 25.01 16.04
C TYR A 157 10.27 25.24 15.50
N ASP A 158 11.16 25.73 16.36
CA ASP A 158 12.50 26.20 15.98
C ASP A 158 13.36 25.12 15.28
N GLU A 159 13.18 23.85 15.65
CA GLU A 159 13.97 22.73 15.10
C GLU A 159 13.45 22.23 13.74
N SER A 160 12.33 22.75 13.23
CA SER A 160 11.69 22.28 11.99
C SER A 160 12.64 22.29 10.79
N GLU A 161 13.45 23.35 10.63
CA GLU A 161 14.39 23.46 9.52
C GLU A 161 15.55 22.45 9.66
N ILE A 162 16.00 22.21 10.89
CA ILE A 162 17.07 21.27 11.21
C ILE A 162 16.61 19.84 10.90
N ILE A 163 15.43 19.45 11.36
CA ILE A 163 14.84 18.14 11.04
C ILE A 163 14.71 17.98 9.53
N GLN A 164 14.16 18.99 8.83
CA GLN A 164 13.97 18.92 7.38
C GLN A 164 15.30 18.73 6.62
N LYS A 165 16.37 19.43 7.04
CA LYS A 165 17.71 19.28 6.45
C LYS A 165 18.26 17.86 6.65
N MET A 166 18.11 17.30 7.85
CA MET A 166 18.55 15.93 8.15
C MET A 166 17.76 14.90 7.33
N CYS A 167 16.43 15.02 7.25
CA CYS A 167 15.62 14.17 6.39
C CYS A 167 16.12 14.22 4.94
N LYS A 168 16.37 15.41 4.38
CA LYS A 168 16.88 15.57 3.00
C LYS A 168 18.23 14.86 2.77
N VAL A 169 19.10 14.76 3.78
CA VAL A 169 20.35 14.00 3.68
C VAL A 169 20.07 12.50 3.57
N ILE A 170 19.20 11.96 4.42
CA ILE A 170 18.79 10.55 4.35
C ILE A 170 18.10 10.24 3.02
N LEU A 171 17.18 11.11 2.55
CA LEU A 171 16.51 10.95 1.25
C LEU A 171 17.52 10.85 0.10
N ARG A 172 18.59 11.67 0.13
CA ARG A 172 19.65 11.61 -0.90
C ARG A 172 20.41 10.29 -0.86
N GLN A 173 20.77 9.81 0.33
CA GLN A 173 21.47 8.53 0.47
C GLN A 173 20.61 7.35 0.02
N TRP A 174 19.32 7.36 0.37
CA TRP A 174 18.34 6.38 -0.10
C TRP A 174 18.28 6.34 -1.63
N LYS A 175 18.13 7.50 -2.29
CA LYS A 175 18.13 7.57 -3.77
C LYS A 175 19.41 7.00 -4.37
N ILE A 176 20.57 7.36 -3.83
CA ILE A 176 21.87 6.84 -4.29
C ILE A 176 21.93 5.32 -4.15
N ALA A 177 21.44 4.75 -3.04
CA ALA A 177 21.42 3.30 -2.86
C ALA A 177 20.55 2.60 -3.92
N VAL A 178 19.33 3.11 -4.15
CA VAL A 178 18.42 2.60 -5.20
C VAL A 178 19.04 2.74 -6.59
N ASP A 179 19.57 3.91 -6.94
CA ASP A 179 20.20 4.17 -8.24
C ASP A 179 21.47 3.32 -8.45
N SER A 180 22.11 2.86 -7.36
CA SER A 180 23.27 1.96 -7.39
C SER A 180 22.89 0.47 -7.30
N GLU A 181 21.60 0.13 -7.39
CA GLU A 181 21.10 -1.25 -7.25
C GLU A 181 21.49 -1.94 -5.94
N ARG A 182 21.71 -1.15 -4.87
CA ARG A 182 21.97 -1.65 -3.52
C ARG A 182 20.69 -1.66 -2.72
N ASP A 183 20.64 -2.49 -1.68
CA ASP A 183 19.56 -2.43 -0.69
C ASP A 183 19.54 -1.06 -0.01
N PRO A 184 18.49 -0.24 -0.21
CA PRO A 184 18.43 1.08 0.40
C PRO A 184 18.18 1.04 1.91
N GLU A 185 17.67 -0.05 2.48
CA GLU A 185 17.54 -0.18 3.94
C GLU A 185 18.91 -0.22 4.63
N GLY A 186 19.93 -0.75 3.93
CA GLY A 186 21.30 -0.83 4.43
C GLY A 186 21.96 0.53 4.72
N ILE A 187 21.37 1.66 4.31
CA ILE A 187 21.89 2.98 4.70
C ILE A 187 21.86 3.17 6.22
N PHE A 188 20.90 2.54 6.91
CA PHE A 188 20.73 2.66 8.37
C PHE A 188 21.67 1.75 9.17
N ASP A 189 22.47 0.91 8.52
CA ASP A 189 23.54 0.14 9.17
C ASP A 189 24.77 1.03 9.45
N GLY A 190 24.87 2.17 8.75
CA GLY A 190 25.88 3.18 9.03
C GLY A 190 25.59 3.98 10.30
N GLU A 191 26.62 4.23 11.10
CA GLU A 191 26.51 4.98 12.36
C GLU A 191 25.95 6.40 12.14
N ALA A 192 26.43 7.11 11.11
CA ALA A 192 26.01 8.48 10.84
C ALA A 192 24.53 8.58 10.41
N PRO A 193 24.04 7.80 9.42
CA PRO A 193 22.61 7.81 9.07
C PRO A 193 21.70 7.35 10.22
N LEU A 194 22.14 6.37 11.02
CA LEU A 194 21.39 5.90 12.18
C LEU A 194 21.29 6.96 13.27
N THR A 195 22.41 7.63 13.59
CA THR A 195 22.43 8.73 14.55
C THR A 195 21.54 9.89 14.08
N MET A 196 21.60 10.22 12.79
CA MET A 196 20.75 11.25 12.19
C MET A 196 19.26 10.87 12.26
N TYR A 197 18.92 9.62 11.95
CA TYR A 197 17.56 9.10 12.10
C TYR A 197 17.06 9.22 13.54
N ASN A 198 17.84 8.76 14.51
CA ASN A 198 17.47 8.84 15.93
C ASN A 198 17.24 10.29 16.36
N LYS A 199 18.08 11.23 15.90
CA LYS A 199 17.92 12.64 16.22
C LYS A 199 16.68 13.26 15.57
N ILE A 200 16.37 12.89 14.32
CA ILE A 200 15.13 13.29 13.64
C ILE A 200 13.92 12.88 14.48
N VAL A 201 13.87 11.61 14.92
CA VAL A 201 12.76 11.07 15.72
C VAL A 201 12.66 11.78 17.07
N GLU A 202 13.79 11.96 17.77
CA GLU A 202 13.84 12.67 19.05
C GLU A 202 13.27 14.09 18.97
N LEU A 203 13.72 14.88 17.98
CA LEU A 203 13.26 16.25 17.78
C LEU A 203 11.80 16.31 17.33
N HIS A 204 11.36 15.37 16.49
CA HIS A 204 9.96 15.28 16.07
C HIS A 204 9.04 14.99 17.25
N SER A 205 9.39 14.01 18.10
CA SER A 205 8.62 13.69 19.31
C SER A 205 8.61 14.84 20.32
N ALA A 206 9.66 15.67 20.37
CA ALA A 206 9.69 16.85 21.22
C ALA A 206 8.78 17.99 20.74
N ALA A 207 8.29 17.95 19.49
CA ALA A 207 7.32 18.90 18.98
C ALA A 207 5.87 18.52 19.31
N GLU A 208 5.60 17.24 19.60
CA GLU A 208 4.27 16.76 20.00
C GLU A 208 3.88 17.30 21.39
N PRO A 209 2.68 17.90 21.55
CA PRO A 209 2.23 18.52 22.81
C PRO A 209 1.95 17.52 23.93
#